data_AF-A0AB39PQQ6-F1
#
_entry.id   AF-A0AB39PQQ6-F1
#
_cell.length_a   1.000
_cell.length_b   1.000
_cell.length_c   1.000
_cell.angle_alpha   90.00
_cell.angle_beta   90.00
_cell.angle_gamma   90.00
#
_symmetry.space_group_name_H-M   'P 1'
#
loop_
_entity.id
_entity.type
_entity.pdbx_description
1 polymer ?
#
loop_
_entity_poly.entity_id
_entity_poly.type
_entity_poly.pdbx_seq_one_letter_code
_entity_poly.pdbx_strand_id
1 'polypeptide(L)'
;MPGILNIGCLPPREDVKRTCVLLTSIAFADALLGWLTVHAGDALVRGSARKALGDAQQRAFRHVVNSAIGEAVHAVADELPEPRRKELAKQLRKHRAQLTGGPADYLELSQMVRAFLDCPSGVELLAGFDVDGARLSDALSFWITDGVARDALAGGALAPLATHSQFGGLFNLSERTLTTLGSLTDRVEETLEIVRALAERIDRTGQHPPAMAFTALIAERARLFTGRRELLARIDAALADPGFPSGYLLVTGEPGIGKTALVAHLVSSRGYVHHFNSRSEGITSATAFTSMVCAQLADRYDLPEPPQGEETLGSAGLSQMLALAAAQGRGDAPVVILVDALDEAEQPPSGGNRLYLPAALPPHTYVIATSRELADDFLAVSSLRRFHLSDDAPENLADITEYVNDRLDASAHLAGRVAAAGLARDAFVTDMVACSQGNFLYVVHVLTDLCDAGPDRAALIDPAALPVGLRNYYRTHWRVMKDRWPDVLADKYETALRCLAVMHEPVPVGAWVDFAPGDVDERVARHVVREWRQFLNTRQSLSYNEPLYAVYHSTFVDFLRAEGPGLEPYERHVYHVERSMLLGLLRDARS
;
A
#
# COMPACT_ATOMS: atom_id res chain seq x y z
N MET A 1 23.64 43.88 -4.33
CA MET A 1 23.89 43.11 -3.09
C MET A 1 22.60 42.42 -2.71
N PRO A 2 22.49 41.10 -2.90
CA PRO A 2 21.40 40.33 -2.31
C PRO A 2 21.78 39.96 -0.87
N GLY A 3 20.85 40.21 0.05
CA GLY A 3 20.96 39.85 1.46
C GLY A 3 20.87 38.33 1.63
N ILE A 4 21.87 37.80 2.31
CA ILE A 4 21.98 36.41 2.73
C ILE A 4 20.85 36.14 3.73
N LEU A 5 19.89 35.28 3.37
CA LEU A 5 18.95 34.70 4.33
C LEU A 5 19.72 33.69 5.19
N ASN A 6 19.66 33.93 6.49
CA ASN A 6 20.43 33.28 7.53
C ASN A 6 19.94 31.83 7.74
N ILE A 7 20.78 30.85 7.38
CA ILE A 7 20.55 29.43 7.59
C ILE A 7 20.73 29.15 9.09
N GLY A 8 19.66 29.23 9.85
CA GLY A 8 19.72 29.19 11.31
C GLY A 8 18.51 28.59 12.00
N CYS A 9 17.84 27.61 11.40
CA CYS A 9 16.84 26.75 12.05
C CYS A 9 16.71 25.44 11.25
N LEU A 10 17.75 24.60 11.25
CA LEU A 10 17.60 23.19 10.89
C LEU A 10 17.35 22.42 12.20
N PRO A 11 16.29 21.61 12.31
CA PRO A 11 16.15 20.72 13.45
C PRO A 11 17.29 19.67 13.42
N PRO A 12 17.70 19.11 14.56
CA PRO A 12 18.79 18.13 14.64
C PRO A 12 18.56 16.97 13.66
N ARG A 13 19.65 16.33 13.19
CA ARG A 13 19.61 15.28 12.14
C ARG A 13 18.62 14.14 12.39
N GLU A 14 18.24 13.87 13.64
CA GLU A 14 17.20 12.90 14.01
C GLU A 14 15.78 13.34 13.60
N ASP A 15 15.45 14.62 13.73
CA ASP A 15 14.14 15.16 13.37
C ASP A 15 13.93 15.14 11.85
N VAL A 16 14.98 15.41 11.06
CA VAL A 16 14.93 15.32 9.59
C VAL A 16 14.62 13.89 9.12
N LYS A 17 15.17 12.87 9.81
CA LYS A 17 14.87 11.46 9.48
C LYS A 17 13.42 11.12 9.77
N ARG A 18 12.89 11.56 10.91
CA ARG A 18 11.48 11.36 11.32
C ARG A 18 10.50 12.08 10.41
N THR A 19 10.76 13.34 10.07
CA THR A 19 9.91 14.13 9.15
C THR A 19 9.89 13.54 7.74
N CYS A 20 11.01 13.00 7.24
CA CYS A 20 11.04 12.34 5.92
C CYS A 20 10.17 11.07 5.88
N VAL A 21 10.20 10.23 6.92
CA VAL A 21 9.34 9.02 6.99
C VAL A 21 7.85 9.38 7.08
N LEU A 22 7.52 10.45 7.80
CA LEU A 22 6.15 10.99 7.86
C LEU A 22 5.65 11.53 6.51
N LEU A 23 6.53 12.20 5.76
CA LEU A 23 6.21 12.78 4.45
C LEU A 23 6.16 11.76 3.32
N THR A 24 6.87 10.62 3.43
CA THR A 24 6.77 9.53 2.44
C THR A 24 5.55 8.64 2.66
N SER A 25 4.98 8.59 3.87
CA SER A 25 3.77 7.79 4.10
C SER A 25 2.60 8.26 3.22
N ILE A 26 2.18 7.40 2.30
CA ILE A 26 1.11 7.61 1.30
C ILE A 26 -0.19 8.16 1.94
N ALA A 27 -0.47 7.85 3.21
CA ALA A 27 -1.64 8.35 3.92
C ALA A 27 -1.73 9.89 3.99
N PHE A 28 -0.60 10.61 4.03
CA PHE A 28 -0.58 12.08 4.03
C PHE A 28 -0.73 12.64 2.61
N ALA A 29 -0.03 12.06 1.63
CA ALA A 29 -0.10 12.48 0.22
C ALA A 29 -1.50 12.23 -0.38
N ASP A 30 -2.11 11.08 -0.10
CA ASP A 30 -3.46 10.72 -0.54
C ASP A 30 -4.53 11.60 0.10
N ALA A 31 -4.37 11.95 1.38
CA ALA A 31 -5.28 12.88 2.05
C ALA A 31 -5.19 14.30 1.52
N LEU A 32 -4.00 14.73 1.12
CA LEU A 32 -3.77 16.03 0.50
C LEU A 32 -4.28 16.06 -0.96
N LEU A 33 -4.06 15.00 -1.73
CA LEU A 33 -4.58 14.81 -3.10
C LEU A 33 -6.11 14.68 -3.13
N GLY A 34 -6.68 13.97 -2.16
CA GLY A 34 -8.12 13.87 -1.94
C GLY A 34 -8.75 15.23 -1.62
N TRP A 35 -8.07 16.06 -0.81
CA TRP A 35 -8.49 17.43 -0.53
C TRP A 35 -8.45 18.31 -1.79
N LEU A 36 -7.38 18.22 -2.59
CA LEU A 36 -7.21 18.97 -3.84
C LEU A 36 -8.23 18.58 -4.92
N THR A 37 -8.53 17.28 -5.08
CA THR A 37 -9.52 16.79 -6.06
C THR A 37 -10.94 17.18 -5.70
N VAL A 38 -11.28 17.25 -4.42
CA VAL A 38 -12.59 17.73 -3.94
C VAL A 38 -12.76 19.24 -4.21
N HIS A 39 -11.70 20.05 -4.09
CA HIS A 39 -11.79 21.50 -4.35
C HIS A 39 -11.67 21.87 -5.84
N ALA A 40 -11.07 21.01 -6.68
CA ALA A 40 -10.96 21.23 -8.13
C ALA A 40 -12.08 20.57 -8.97
N GLY A 41 -12.75 19.52 -8.46
CA GLY A 41 -13.74 18.70 -9.18
C GLY A 41 -15.19 19.18 -9.15
N ASP A 42 -15.44 20.37 -8.62
CA ASP A 42 -16.73 20.86 -8.13
C ASP A 42 -17.81 21.08 -9.23
N ALA A 43 -17.44 20.98 -10.50
CA ALA A 43 -18.36 21.25 -11.60
C ALA A 43 -19.19 20.03 -12.06
N LEU A 44 -18.66 18.80 -11.97
CA LEU A 44 -19.22 17.64 -12.68
C LEU A 44 -20.17 16.76 -11.84
N VAL A 45 -20.04 16.80 -10.51
CA VAL A 45 -20.75 15.88 -9.58
C VAL A 45 -22.16 16.36 -9.20
N ARG A 46 -22.46 17.66 -9.40
CA ARG A 46 -23.71 18.34 -9.00
C ARG A 46 -25.01 17.73 -9.59
N GLY A 47 -24.90 16.85 -10.58
CA GLY A 47 -26.05 16.25 -11.28
C GLY A 47 -26.59 14.94 -10.68
N SER A 48 -25.76 14.13 -10.00
CA SER A 48 -26.08 12.69 -9.82
C SER A 48 -26.62 12.31 -8.43
N ALA A 49 -26.35 13.09 -7.39
CA ALA A 49 -26.71 12.75 -6.01
C ALA A 49 -28.20 13.00 -5.63
N ARG A 50 -28.97 13.72 -6.45
CA ARG A 50 -30.36 14.08 -6.13
C ARG A 50 -31.39 12.96 -6.32
N LYS A 51 -31.00 11.78 -6.81
CA LYS A 51 -31.94 10.66 -7.05
C LYS A 51 -31.44 9.37 -6.39
N ALA A 52 -32.11 9.03 -5.27
CA ALA A 52 -32.22 7.69 -4.65
C ALA A 52 -31.60 7.52 -3.24
N LEU A 53 -32.23 8.10 -2.21
CA LEU A 53 -32.07 7.68 -0.80
C LEU A 53 -33.44 7.32 -0.22
N GLY A 54 -33.56 6.12 0.38
CA GLY A 54 -34.83 5.56 0.86
C GLY A 54 -35.18 5.88 2.32
N ASP A 55 -36.35 5.41 2.78
CA ASP A 55 -36.88 5.69 4.12
C ASP A 55 -36.01 5.17 5.27
N ALA A 56 -35.24 4.10 5.04
CA ALA A 56 -34.32 3.53 6.03
C ALA A 56 -33.17 4.50 6.35
N GLN A 57 -32.58 5.11 5.32
CA GLN A 57 -31.53 6.13 5.44
C GLN A 57 -32.04 7.36 6.19
N GLN A 58 -33.26 7.82 5.87
CA GLN A 58 -33.86 8.97 6.55
C GLN A 58 -34.10 8.72 8.04
N ARG A 59 -34.50 7.51 8.42
CA ARG A 59 -34.70 7.12 9.84
C ARG A 59 -33.37 7.02 10.58
N ALA A 60 -32.39 6.36 9.99
CA ALA A 60 -31.07 6.18 10.60
C ALA A 60 -30.35 7.52 10.79
N PHE A 61 -30.35 8.39 9.77
CA PHE A 61 -29.72 9.72 9.84
C PHE A 61 -30.37 10.58 10.93
N ARG A 62 -31.71 10.54 11.05
CA ARG A 62 -32.42 11.24 12.12
C ARG A 62 -32.04 10.73 13.51
N HIS A 63 -31.81 9.44 13.66
CA HIS A 63 -31.36 8.85 14.92
C HIS A 63 -29.96 9.35 15.29
N VAL A 64 -29.03 9.31 14.33
CA VAL A 64 -27.67 9.85 14.46
C VAL A 64 -27.69 11.32 14.89
N VAL A 65 -28.45 12.18 14.19
CA VAL A 65 -28.55 13.61 14.52
C VAL A 65 -29.09 13.84 15.93
N ASN A 66 -30.09 13.07 16.38
CA ASN A 66 -30.65 13.22 17.73
C ASN A 66 -29.67 12.82 18.84
N SER A 67 -28.85 11.80 18.59
CA SER A 67 -27.77 11.37 19.50
C SER A 67 -26.65 12.41 19.50
N ALA A 68 -26.21 12.85 18.32
CA ALA A 68 -25.16 13.84 18.14
C ALA A 68 -25.46 15.19 18.82
N ILE A 69 -26.72 15.65 18.79
CA ILE A 69 -27.13 16.86 19.54
C ILE A 69 -26.90 16.69 21.05
N GLY A 70 -27.11 15.48 21.59
CA GLY A 70 -26.85 15.20 23.00
C GLY A 70 -25.37 15.33 23.34
N GLU A 71 -24.51 14.68 22.53
CA GLU A 71 -23.06 14.69 22.70
C GLU A 71 -22.46 16.08 22.49
N ALA A 72 -22.90 16.81 21.47
CA ALA A 72 -22.44 18.16 21.18
C ALA A 72 -22.77 19.15 22.30
N VAL A 73 -24.00 19.11 22.85
CA VAL A 73 -24.39 19.95 23.99
C VAL A 73 -23.61 19.56 25.25
N HIS A 74 -23.33 18.28 25.45
CA HIS A 74 -22.52 17.85 26.59
C HIS A 74 -21.07 18.35 26.49
N ALA A 75 -20.49 18.34 25.29
CA ALA A 75 -19.12 18.75 25.03
C ALA A 75 -18.89 20.27 25.07
N VAL A 76 -19.89 21.08 24.69
CA VAL A 76 -19.73 22.54 24.54
C VAL A 76 -20.37 23.34 25.68
N ALA A 77 -21.32 22.75 26.41
CA ALA A 77 -22.02 23.40 27.53
C ALA A 77 -21.79 22.67 28.87
N ASP A 78 -20.58 22.19 29.10
CA ASP A 78 -20.15 21.50 30.32
C ASP A 78 -20.31 22.38 31.58
N GLU A 79 -20.15 23.70 31.43
CA GLU A 79 -20.36 24.70 32.48
C GLU A 79 -21.85 24.97 32.82
N LEU A 80 -22.81 24.57 31.96
CA LEU A 80 -24.23 24.73 32.24
C LEU A 80 -24.76 23.63 33.20
N PRO A 81 -25.64 23.98 34.16
CA PRO A 81 -26.34 22.99 34.96
C PRO A 81 -27.12 22.00 34.09
N GLU A 82 -27.16 20.74 34.51
CA GLU A 82 -27.79 19.64 33.75
C GLU A 82 -29.23 19.94 33.26
N PRO A 83 -30.12 20.60 34.04
CA PRO A 83 -31.46 20.97 33.57
C PRO A 83 -31.43 21.93 32.37
N ARG A 84 -30.46 22.85 32.32
CA ARG A 84 -30.30 23.81 31.22
C ARG A 84 -29.69 23.16 29.98
N ARG A 85 -28.73 22.24 30.13
CA ARG A 85 -28.23 21.41 29.01
C ARG A 85 -29.36 20.59 28.37
N LYS A 86 -30.22 19.98 29.19
CA LYS A 86 -31.37 19.21 28.72
C LYS A 86 -32.35 20.08 27.93
N GLU A 87 -32.58 21.31 28.37
CA GLU A 87 -33.43 22.27 27.64
C GLU A 87 -32.79 22.72 26.32
N LEU A 88 -31.48 23.02 26.28
CA LEU A 88 -30.77 23.37 25.04
C LEU A 88 -30.83 22.23 24.00
N ALA A 89 -30.52 21.01 24.42
CA ALA A 89 -30.60 19.84 23.53
C ALA A 89 -32.04 19.60 23.02
N LYS A 90 -33.06 19.91 23.84
CA LYS A 90 -34.47 19.81 23.44
C LYS A 90 -34.83 20.87 22.39
N GLN A 91 -34.36 22.11 22.54
CA GLN A 91 -34.58 23.18 21.56
C GLN A 91 -33.89 22.88 20.22
N LEU A 92 -32.65 22.38 20.23
CA LEU A 92 -31.93 21.97 19.02
C LEU A 92 -32.62 20.79 18.30
N ARG A 93 -33.08 19.78 19.05
CA ARG A 93 -33.84 18.64 18.47
C ARG A 93 -35.16 19.06 17.83
N LYS A 94 -35.79 20.15 18.30
CA LYS A 94 -37.01 20.71 17.71
C LYS A 94 -36.74 21.32 16.32
N HIS A 95 -35.53 21.84 16.10
CA HIS A 95 -35.12 22.48 14.84
C HIS A 95 -34.20 21.61 13.97
N ARG A 96 -33.99 20.33 14.32
CA ARG A 96 -33.04 19.42 13.64
C ARG A 96 -33.17 19.33 12.11
N ALA A 97 -34.39 19.45 11.58
CA ALA A 97 -34.64 19.37 10.13
C ALA A 97 -34.11 20.62 9.40
N GLN A 98 -34.13 21.78 10.08
CA GLN A 98 -33.56 23.03 9.57
C GLN A 98 -32.04 23.09 9.81
N LEU A 99 -31.58 22.46 10.88
CA LEU A 99 -30.16 22.36 11.25
C LEU A 99 -29.35 21.49 10.26
N THR A 100 -29.92 20.38 9.78
CA THR A 100 -29.15 19.31 9.11
C THR A 100 -29.75 18.82 7.79
N GLY A 101 -30.94 19.29 7.41
CA GLY A 101 -31.63 18.81 6.21
C GLY A 101 -31.98 17.32 6.26
N GLY A 102 -31.84 16.66 5.12
CA GLY A 102 -31.95 15.21 4.96
C GLY A 102 -30.59 14.54 4.69
N PRO A 103 -30.55 13.21 4.57
CA PRO A 103 -29.31 12.48 4.34
C PRO A 103 -28.60 12.85 3.02
N ALA A 104 -29.33 13.39 2.03
CA ALA A 104 -28.78 13.88 0.77
C ALA A 104 -27.94 15.16 0.92
N ASP A 105 -28.22 15.93 1.98
CA ASP A 105 -27.57 17.21 2.26
C ASP A 105 -26.34 17.03 3.19
N TYR A 106 -26.01 15.78 3.52
CA TYR A 106 -24.92 15.44 4.43
C TYR A 106 -23.57 16.01 4.00
N LEU A 107 -23.31 16.13 2.69
CA LEU A 107 -22.08 16.71 2.16
C LEU A 107 -21.95 18.23 2.42
N GLU A 108 -23.07 18.92 2.66
CA GLU A 108 -23.12 20.36 2.98
C GLU A 108 -23.38 20.62 4.47
N LEU A 109 -23.33 19.58 5.31
CA LEU A 109 -23.73 19.62 6.71
C LEU A 109 -23.08 20.75 7.50
N SER A 110 -21.77 20.95 7.37
CA SER A 110 -21.04 21.99 8.10
C SER A 110 -21.52 23.39 7.73
N GLN A 111 -21.79 23.65 6.45
CA GLN A 111 -22.31 24.93 5.98
C GLN A 111 -23.76 25.14 6.44
N MET A 112 -24.59 24.09 6.42
CA MET A 112 -25.99 24.18 6.85
C MET A 112 -26.13 24.43 8.34
N VAL A 113 -25.38 23.69 9.17
CA VAL A 113 -25.41 23.85 10.64
C VAL A 113 -24.94 25.26 11.00
N ARG A 114 -23.87 25.73 10.37
CA ARG A 114 -23.34 27.08 10.59
C ARG A 114 -24.32 28.16 10.13
N ALA A 115 -24.86 28.05 8.92
CA ALA A 115 -25.85 29.00 8.41
C ALA A 115 -27.10 29.07 9.28
N PHE A 116 -27.55 27.95 9.85
CA PHE A 116 -28.67 27.94 10.78
C PHE A 116 -28.32 28.61 12.11
N LEU A 117 -27.15 28.33 12.70
CA LEU A 117 -26.77 28.93 13.99
C LEU A 117 -26.43 30.42 13.88
N ASP A 118 -25.97 30.88 12.72
CA ASP A 118 -25.66 32.28 12.43
C ASP A 118 -26.90 33.10 12.00
N CYS A 119 -28.02 32.45 11.64
CA CYS A 119 -29.24 33.17 11.28
C CYS A 119 -29.95 33.74 12.52
N PRO A 120 -30.82 34.77 12.37
CA PRO A 120 -31.51 35.39 13.51
C PRO A 120 -32.24 34.41 14.43
N SER A 121 -32.85 33.36 13.87
CA SER A 121 -33.55 32.33 14.65
C SER A 121 -32.59 31.41 15.43
N GLY A 122 -31.39 31.14 14.90
CA GLY A 122 -30.35 30.38 15.59
C GLY A 122 -29.72 31.19 16.73
N VAL A 123 -29.43 32.46 16.48
CA VAL A 123 -28.93 33.40 17.50
C VAL A 123 -29.95 33.57 18.63
N GLU A 124 -31.23 33.70 18.31
CA GLU A 124 -32.31 33.78 19.32
C GLU A 124 -32.48 32.45 20.09
N LEU A 125 -32.31 31.30 19.44
CA LEU A 125 -32.36 29.98 20.10
C LEU A 125 -31.25 29.82 21.14
N LEU A 126 -30.05 30.31 20.84
CA LEU A 126 -28.90 30.28 21.75
C LEU A 126 -28.94 31.39 22.80
N ALA A 127 -29.77 32.41 22.62
CA ALA A 127 -29.92 33.51 23.56
C ALA A 127 -30.41 32.99 24.92
N GLY A 128 -29.56 33.11 25.94
CA GLY A 128 -29.84 32.66 27.31
C GLY A 128 -29.14 31.37 27.75
N PHE A 129 -28.35 30.73 26.87
CA PHE A 129 -27.55 29.55 27.20
C PHE A 129 -26.04 29.82 27.34
N ASP A 130 -25.55 31.01 27.01
CA ASP A 130 -24.10 31.37 27.06
C ASP A 130 -23.19 30.31 26.39
N VAL A 131 -23.62 29.85 25.21
CA VAL A 131 -22.91 28.86 24.40
C VAL A 131 -22.38 29.51 23.13
N ASP A 132 -21.09 29.32 22.84
CA ASP A 132 -20.47 29.75 21.59
C ASP A 132 -21.07 28.96 20.41
N GLY A 133 -21.86 29.65 19.58
CA GLY A 133 -22.53 29.07 18.42
C GLY A 133 -21.58 28.43 17.42
N ALA A 134 -20.36 28.95 17.27
CA ALA A 134 -19.36 28.35 16.39
C ALA A 134 -18.83 27.03 16.98
N ARG A 135 -18.54 26.99 18.30
CA ARG A 135 -18.13 25.74 18.96
C ARG A 135 -19.24 24.68 18.93
N LEU A 136 -20.49 25.10 19.06
CA LEU A 136 -21.64 24.22 18.96
C LEU A 136 -21.83 23.69 17.53
N SER A 137 -21.63 24.53 16.51
CA SER A 137 -21.64 24.15 15.09
C SER A 137 -20.60 23.06 14.79
N ASP A 138 -19.37 23.28 15.24
CA ASP A 138 -18.25 22.33 15.07
C ASP A 138 -18.55 21.00 15.76
N ALA A 139 -19.02 21.05 17.01
CA ALA A 139 -19.36 19.85 17.77
C ALA A 139 -20.52 19.06 17.14
N LEU A 140 -21.55 19.75 16.64
CA LEU A 140 -22.68 19.11 15.95
C LEU A 140 -22.21 18.42 14.66
N SER A 141 -21.42 19.12 13.84
CA SER A 141 -20.89 18.57 12.58
C SER A 141 -20.02 17.34 12.82
N PHE A 142 -19.18 17.38 13.87
CA PHE A 142 -18.34 16.25 14.30
C PHE A 142 -19.19 15.05 14.71
N TRP A 143 -20.08 15.20 15.69
CA TRP A 143 -20.81 14.07 16.26
C TRP A 143 -21.84 13.45 15.28
N ILE A 144 -22.37 14.25 14.35
CA ILE A 144 -23.22 13.72 13.27
C ILE A 144 -22.37 12.88 12.32
N THR A 145 -21.20 13.38 11.91
CA THR A 145 -20.27 12.65 11.02
C THR A 145 -19.79 11.35 11.66
N ASP A 146 -19.39 11.40 12.92
CA ASP A 146 -19.00 10.23 13.70
C ASP A 146 -20.14 9.20 13.82
N GLY A 147 -21.38 9.65 14.06
CA GLY A 147 -22.53 8.76 14.11
C GLY A 147 -22.89 8.12 12.76
N VAL A 148 -22.73 8.84 11.64
CA VAL A 148 -22.89 8.29 10.28
C VAL A 148 -21.83 7.23 10.00
N ALA A 149 -20.57 7.50 10.37
CA ALA A 149 -19.46 6.58 10.21
C ALA A 149 -19.66 5.31 11.04
N ARG A 150 -20.10 5.44 12.30
CA ARG A 150 -20.39 4.28 13.17
C ARG A 150 -21.55 3.42 12.63
N ASP A 151 -22.62 4.03 12.15
CA ASP A 151 -23.72 3.29 11.52
C ASP A 151 -23.23 2.53 10.27
N ALA A 152 -22.45 3.18 9.41
CA ALA A 152 -21.89 2.57 8.21
C ALA A 152 -20.93 1.41 8.50
N LEU A 153 -20.02 1.56 9.47
CA LEU A 153 -19.07 0.52 9.88
C LEU A 153 -19.77 -0.70 10.50
N ALA A 154 -20.94 -0.50 11.11
CA ALA A 154 -21.79 -1.57 11.61
C ALA A 154 -22.65 -2.24 10.51
N GLY A 155 -22.49 -1.86 9.23
CA GLY A 155 -23.32 -2.33 8.13
C GLY A 155 -24.74 -1.74 8.13
N GLY A 156 -24.92 -0.59 8.77
CA GLY A 156 -26.20 0.11 8.92
C GLY A 156 -26.70 0.80 7.65
N ALA A 157 -27.89 1.39 7.75
CA ALA A 157 -28.59 1.94 6.60
C ALA A 157 -27.87 3.13 5.94
N LEU A 158 -26.93 3.77 6.63
CA LEU A 158 -26.14 4.92 6.15
C LEU A 158 -24.84 4.54 5.45
N ALA A 159 -24.52 3.25 5.30
CA ALA A 159 -23.37 2.79 4.51
C ALA A 159 -23.25 3.40 3.09
N PRO A 160 -24.35 3.70 2.36
CA PRO A 160 -24.28 4.39 1.07
C PRO A 160 -23.81 5.86 1.15
N LEU A 161 -23.90 6.50 2.32
CA LEU A 161 -23.36 7.85 2.54
C LEU A 161 -21.86 7.79 2.88
N ALA A 162 -21.40 6.65 3.40
CA ALA A 162 -19.99 6.41 3.72
C ALA A 162 -19.16 5.90 2.52
N THR A 163 -19.80 5.58 1.39
CA THR A 163 -19.12 5.04 0.19
C THR A 163 -18.39 6.11 -0.64
N HIS A 164 -18.47 7.37 -0.23
CA HIS A 164 -17.64 8.45 -0.77
C HIS A 164 -16.56 8.91 0.23
N SER A 165 -16.36 8.18 1.33
CA SER A 165 -15.48 8.56 2.44
C SER A 165 -14.51 7.45 2.83
N GLN A 166 -13.48 7.22 2.00
CA GLN A 166 -12.20 6.69 2.50
C GLN A 166 -11.35 7.76 3.22
N PHE A 167 -11.90 8.92 3.58
CA PHE A 167 -11.17 10.03 4.22
C PHE A 167 -11.66 10.41 5.62
N GLY A 168 -11.62 9.45 6.56
CA GLY A 168 -12.02 9.68 7.96
C GLY A 168 -10.89 9.94 8.97
N GLY A 169 -9.62 9.70 8.60
CA GLY A 169 -8.51 9.74 9.56
C GLY A 169 -7.92 11.14 9.83
N LEU A 170 -7.90 12.00 8.80
CA LEU A 170 -7.14 13.26 8.79
C LEU A 170 -7.95 14.54 9.00
N PHE A 171 -9.28 14.48 8.99
CA PHE A 171 -10.14 15.64 9.25
C PHE A 171 -10.33 15.98 10.75
N ASN A 172 -9.44 15.50 11.62
CA ASN A 172 -9.43 15.83 13.05
C ASN A 172 -8.76 17.19 13.37
N LEU A 173 -8.55 18.07 12.39
CA LEU A 173 -8.04 19.42 12.62
C LEU A 173 -9.18 20.40 12.43
N SER A 174 -9.72 20.89 13.56
CA SER A 174 -10.80 21.88 13.64
C SER A 174 -10.51 23.13 12.80
N GLU A 175 -11.55 23.80 12.28
CA GLU A 175 -11.46 25.01 11.45
C GLU A 175 -10.71 26.18 12.14
N ARG A 176 -10.62 26.19 13.48
CA ARG A 176 -9.74 27.07 14.26
C ARG A 176 -8.24 26.76 14.09
N THR A 177 -7.88 25.52 13.77
CA THR A 177 -6.53 25.11 13.38
C THR A 177 -6.20 25.57 11.96
N LEU A 178 -7.18 25.55 11.06
CA LEU A 178 -7.03 26.00 9.66
C LEU A 178 -6.95 27.53 9.53
N THR A 179 -7.63 28.29 10.40
CA THR A 179 -7.47 29.76 10.46
C THR A 179 -6.16 30.18 11.13
N THR A 180 -5.61 29.40 12.06
CA THR A 180 -4.24 29.59 12.57
C THR A 180 -3.19 29.21 11.51
N LEU A 181 -3.51 28.28 10.60
CA LEU A 181 -2.70 27.97 9.41
C LEU A 181 -2.81 29.05 8.32
N GLY A 182 -3.87 29.86 8.33
CA GLY A 182 -4.03 31.04 7.46
C GLY A 182 -3.16 32.25 7.83
N SER A 183 -2.41 32.21 8.95
CA SER A 183 -1.27 33.11 9.20
C SER A 183 0.07 32.45 8.94
N LEU A 184 0.05 31.14 8.70
CA LEU A 184 1.17 30.36 8.20
C LEU A 184 1.12 30.24 6.68
N THR A 185 0.10 30.72 5.97
CA THR A 185 -0.04 30.59 4.50
C THR A 185 1.21 31.02 3.75
N ASP A 186 1.85 32.13 4.14
CA ASP A 186 3.10 32.57 3.50
C ASP A 186 4.27 31.63 3.84
N ARG A 187 4.34 31.09 5.06
CA ARG A 187 5.38 30.13 5.50
C ARG A 187 5.08 28.69 5.09
N VAL A 188 3.83 28.34 4.81
CA VAL A 188 3.36 27.01 4.40
C VAL A 188 3.41 26.93 2.90
N GLU A 189 3.17 27.99 2.13
CA GLU A 189 3.62 28.08 0.73
C GLU A 189 5.13 28.04 0.64
N GLU A 190 5.88 28.77 1.49
CA GLU A 190 7.34 28.71 1.49
C GLU A 190 7.85 27.34 1.99
N THR A 191 7.20 26.71 2.97
CA THR A 191 7.51 25.35 3.43
C THR A 191 7.02 24.30 2.44
N LEU A 192 5.93 24.51 1.69
CA LEU A 192 5.47 23.66 0.59
C LEU A 192 6.35 23.84 -0.63
N GLU A 193 6.89 25.03 -0.90
CA GLU A 193 7.89 25.26 -1.94
C GLU A 193 9.21 24.66 -1.51
N ILE A 194 9.60 24.75 -0.23
CA ILE A 194 10.80 24.10 0.29
C ILE A 194 10.61 22.58 0.34
N VAL A 195 9.44 22.05 0.73
CA VAL A 195 9.12 20.62 0.80
C VAL A 195 8.83 20.05 -0.58
N ARG A 196 8.20 20.79 -1.50
CA ARG A 196 8.10 20.41 -2.92
C ARG A 196 9.44 20.57 -3.61
N ALA A 197 10.22 21.62 -3.37
CA ALA A 197 11.56 21.74 -3.92
C ALA A 197 12.54 20.75 -3.27
N LEU A 198 12.32 20.30 -2.02
CA LEU A 198 13.05 19.21 -1.39
C LEU A 198 12.55 17.86 -1.87
N ALA A 199 11.25 17.63 -2.03
CA ALA A 199 10.69 16.39 -2.57
C ALA A 199 11.04 16.25 -4.04
N GLU A 200 10.89 17.30 -4.84
CA GLU A 200 11.41 17.40 -6.21
C GLU A 200 12.94 17.36 -6.23
N ARG A 201 13.69 17.92 -5.26
CA ARG A 201 15.15 17.68 -5.18
C ARG A 201 15.47 16.26 -4.74
N ILE A 202 14.70 15.60 -3.90
CA ILE A 202 14.90 14.23 -3.41
C ILE A 202 14.53 13.26 -4.53
N ASP A 203 13.50 13.55 -5.31
CA ASP A 203 13.16 12.87 -6.56
C ASP A 203 14.21 13.14 -7.64
N ARG A 204 14.66 14.39 -7.84
CA ARG A 204 15.69 14.75 -8.82
C ARG A 204 17.11 14.33 -8.43
N THR A 205 17.45 14.24 -7.14
CA THR A 205 18.71 13.64 -6.67
C THR A 205 18.59 12.13 -6.47
N GLY A 206 17.36 11.63 -6.39
CA GLY A 206 16.96 10.24 -6.55
C GLY A 206 16.75 9.82 -8.00
N GLN A 207 16.96 10.72 -8.99
CA GLN A 207 17.05 10.41 -10.43
C GLN A 207 18.35 9.67 -10.72
N HIS A 208 18.54 8.53 -10.07
CA HIS A 208 19.13 7.39 -10.74
C HIS A 208 18.01 6.39 -10.97
N PRO A 209 17.85 5.90 -12.21
CA PRO A 209 16.68 5.12 -12.57
C PRO A 209 16.51 3.94 -11.62
N PRO A 210 15.29 3.65 -11.12
CA PRO A 210 14.96 2.42 -10.39
C PRO A 210 15.41 1.13 -11.10
N ALA A 211 15.82 1.23 -12.37
CA ALA A 211 16.60 0.23 -13.10
C ALA A 211 17.67 -0.45 -12.23
N MET A 212 18.44 0.26 -11.39
CA MET A 212 19.47 -0.40 -10.55
C MET A 212 18.88 -1.25 -9.41
N ALA A 213 17.78 -0.82 -8.78
CA ALA A 213 17.15 -1.56 -7.69
C ALA A 213 16.51 -2.87 -8.20
N PHE A 214 15.90 -2.83 -9.38
CA PHE A 214 15.35 -4.02 -10.01
C PHE A 214 16.43 -4.92 -10.61
N THR A 215 17.58 -4.39 -11.03
CA THR A 215 18.65 -5.22 -11.64
C THR A 215 19.15 -6.32 -10.69
N ALA A 216 19.34 -6.01 -9.40
CA ALA A 216 19.76 -7.02 -8.41
C ALA A 216 18.67 -8.08 -8.17
N LEU A 217 17.41 -7.63 -8.06
CA LEU A 217 16.23 -8.46 -7.85
C LEU A 217 15.93 -9.38 -9.05
N ILE A 218 16.06 -8.84 -10.27
CA ILE A 218 15.93 -9.55 -11.53
C ILE A 218 17.07 -10.57 -11.65
N ALA A 219 18.31 -10.16 -11.40
CA ALA A 219 19.46 -11.06 -11.48
C ALA A 219 19.36 -12.23 -10.49
N GLU A 220 18.92 -11.97 -9.25
CA GLU A 220 18.72 -13.02 -8.25
C GLU A 220 17.60 -13.99 -8.66
N ARG A 221 16.44 -13.47 -9.06
CA ARG A 221 15.27 -14.29 -9.43
C ARG A 221 15.43 -15.02 -10.76
N ALA A 222 16.13 -14.43 -11.73
CA ALA A 222 16.38 -15.05 -13.02
C ALA A 222 17.50 -16.10 -12.95
N ARG A 223 18.48 -15.96 -12.05
CA ARG A 223 19.65 -16.85 -11.96
C ARG A 223 19.30 -18.30 -11.63
N LEU A 224 18.21 -18.53 -10.91
CA LEU A 224 17.74 -19.87 -10.52
C LEU A 224 16.43 -20.27 -11.21
N PHE A 225 16.01 -19.51 -12.23
CA PHE A 225 14.78 -19.82 -12.95
C PHE A 225 14.93 -21.14 -13.73
N THR A 226 13.98 -22.06 -13.53
CA THR A 226 13.99 -23.41 -14.13
C THR A 226 12.57 -23.76 -14.59
N GLY A 227 12.44 -24.56 -15.65
CA GLY A 227 11.15 -25.03 -16.14
C GLY A 227 10.31 -23.99 -16.89
N ARG A 228 8.98 -24.12 -16.80
CA ARG A 228 7.95 -23.25 -17.41
C ARG A 228 7.96 -23.22 -18.94
N ARG A 229 8.53 -24.24 -19.58
CA ARG A 229 8.72 -24.29 -21.05
C ARG A 229 7.39 -24.22 -21.80
N GLU A 230 6.37 -24.93 -21.31
CA GLU A 230 5.05 -24.91 -21.94
C GLU A 230 4.37 -23.54 -21.83
N LEU A 231 4.45 -22.88 -20.67
CA LEU A 231 3.91 -21.54 -20.49
C LEU A 231 4.61 -20.53 -21.40
N LEU A 232 5.94 -20.58 -21.47
CA LEU A 232 6.71 -19.72 -22.36
C LEU A 232 6.32 -19.93 -23.82
N ALA A 233 6.16 -21.18 -24.25
CA ALA A 233 5.70 -21.51 -25.60
C ALA A 233 4.27 -20.99 -25.88
N ARG A 234 3.38 -21.04 -24.89
CA ARG A 234 2.01 -20.48 -24.99
C ARG A 234 2.02 -18.96 -25.08
N ILE A 235 2.92 -18.28 -24.36
CA ILE A 235 3.12 -16.83 -24.48
C ILE A 235 3.62 -16.51 -25.90
N ASP A 236 4.62 -17.24 -26.40
CA ASP A 236 5.18 -17.02 -27.74
C ASP A 236 4.15 -17.26 -28.85
N ALA A 237 3.37 -18.33 -28.73
CA ALA A 237 2.28 -18.62 -29.65
C ALA A 237 1.22 -17.51 -29.63
N ALA A 238 0.91 -16.94 -28.47
CA ALA A 238 -0.05 -15.84 -28.36
C ALA A 238 0.47 -14.54 -28.97
N LEU A 239 1.76 -14.23 -28.82
CA LEU A 239 2.39 -13.05 -29.44
C LEU A 239 2.50 -13.18 -30.98
N ALA A 240 2.57 -14.41 -31.50
CA ALA A 240 2.65 -14.68 -32.93
C ALA A 240 1.28 -14.89 -33.62
N ASP A 241 0.18 -14.88 -32.87
CA ASP A 241 -1.16 -15.21 -33.38
C ASP A 241 -1.75 -14.04 -34.18
N PRO A 242 -2.03 -14.19 -35.49
CA PRO A 242 -2.65 -13.14 -36.30
C PRO A 242 -4.06 -12.74 -35.82
N GLY A 243 -4.75 -13.63 -35.10
CA GLY A 243 -6.04 -13.35 -34.45
C GLY A 243 -5.92 -12.55 -33.15
N PHE A 244 -4.69 -12.24 -32.71
CA PHE A 244 -4.38 -11.45 -31.52
C PHE A 244 -3.34 -10.38 -31.85
N PRO A 245 -3.69 -9.37 -32.67
CA PRO A 245 -2.73 -8.39 -33.19
C PRO A 245 -2.19 -7.43 -32.12
N SER A 246 -2.87 -7.33 -30.98
CA SER A 246 -2.49 -6.53 -29.82
C SER A 246 -3.38 -6.91 -28.64
N GLY A 247 -2.86 -6.82 -27.42
CA GLY A 247 -3.68 -7.07 -26.22
C GLY A 247 -2.90 -7.43 -24.98
N TYR A 248 -3.65 -7.84 -23.96
CA TYR A 248 -3.13 -8.18 -22.65
C TYR A 248 -3.02 -9.70 -22.48
N LEU A 249 -1.92 -10.17 -21.94
CA LEU A 249 -1.71 -11.54 -21.49
C LEU A 249 -1.64 -11.52 -19.96
N LEU A 250 -2.69 -11.96 -19.28
CA LEU A 250 -2.74 -11.98 -17.83
C LEU A 250 -2.37 -13.38 -17.31
N VAL A 251 -1.28 -13.46 -16.56
CA VAL A 251 -0.83 -14.68 -15.89
C VAL A 251 -1.30 -14.67 -14.44
N THR A 252 -2.21 -15.57 -14.09
CA THR A 252 -2.75 -15.71 -12.73
C THR A 252 -2.26 -17.00 -12.07
N GLY A 253 -2.38 -17.07 -10.75
CA GLY A 253 -2.11 -18.28 -9.98
C GLY A 253 -1.87 -17.95 -8.52
N GLU A 254 -1.69 -18.98 -7.71
CA GLU A 254 -1.49 -18.84 -6.26
C GLU A 254 -0.22 -18.05 -5.89
N PRO A 255 -0.20 -17.35 -4.74
CA PRO A 255 1.01 -16.71 -4.22
C PRO A 255 2.16 -17.71 -4.04
N GLY A 256 3.36 -17.35 -4.49
CA GLY A 256 4.55 -18.22 -4.40
C GLY A 256 4.70 -19.25 -5.52
N ILE A 257 3.79 -19.32 -6.49
CA ILE A 257 3.90 -20.24 -7.64
C ILE A 257 5.01 -19.85 -8.66
N GLY A 258 5.63 -18.67 -8.52
CA GLY A 258 6.77 -18.25 -9.36
C GLY A 258 6.43 -17.26 -10.49
N LYS A 259 5.31 -16.54 -10.41
CA LYS A 259 4.92 -15.49 -11.39
C LYS A 259 5.98 -14.39 -11.54
N THR A 260 6.46 -13.84 -10.43
CA THR A 260 7.54 -12.83 -10.43
C THR A 260 8.85 -13.37 -11.01
N ALA A 261 9.15 -14.65 -10.79
CA ALA A 261 10.33 -15.29 -11.37
C ALA A 261 10.20 -15.45 -12.88
N LEU A 262 9.00 -15.77 -13.39
CA LEU A 262 8.70 -15.76 -14.84
C LEU A 262 8.94 -14.38 -15.46
N VAL A 263 8.43 -13.31 -14.83
CA VAL A 263 8.64 -11.94 -15.32
C VAL A 263 10.13 -11.59 -15.32
N ALA A 264 10.85 -11.87 -14.22
CA ALA A 264 12.29 -11.63 -14.14
C ALA A 264 13.06 -12.42 -15.22
N HIS A 265 12.68 -13.66 -15.50
CA HIS A 265 13.25 -14.45 -16.58
C HIS A 265 13.01 -13.81 -17.96
N LEU A 266 11.80 -13.34 -18.25
CA LEU A 266 11.48 -12.66 -19.51
C LEU A 266 12.24 -11.34 -19.66
N VAL A 267 12.42 -10.58 -18.57
CA VAL A 267 13.29 -9.39 -18.57
C VAL A 267 14.71 -9.77 -18.90
N SER A 268 15.30 -10.75 -18.19
CA SER A 268 16.70 -11.12 -18.37
C SER A 268 16.99 -11.77 -19.73
N SER A 269 16.05 -12.55 -20.28
CA SER A 269 16.27 -13.31 -21.51
C SER A 269 15.88 -12.55 -22.79
N ARG A 270 14.88 -11.64 -22.70
CA ARG A 270 14.33 -10.93 -23.86
C ARG A 270 14.49 -9.41 -23.79
N GLY A 271 14.89 -8.90 -22.63
CA GLY A 271 15.11 -7.48 -22.40
C GLY A 271 13.84 -6.65 -22.54
N TYR A 272 12.65 -7.20 -22.29
CA TYR A 272 11.41 -6.44 -22.45
C TYR A 272 11.33 -5.25 -21.49
N VAL A 273 10.58 -4.22 -21.90
CA VAL A 273 10.21 -3.11 -21.02
C VAL A 273 9.42 -3.67 -19.86
N HIS A 274 9.68 -3.22 -18.64
CA HIS A 274 9.11 -3.86 -17.47
C HIS A 274 8.88 -2.93 -16.29
N HIS A 275 7.95 -3.32 -15.43
CA HIS A 275 7.72 -2.72 -14.13
C HIS A 275 7.33 -3.80 -13.13
N PHE A 276 7.89 -3.72 -11.92
CA PHE A 276 7.51 -4.59 -10.81
C PHE A 276 6.80 -3.74 -9.76
N ASN A 277 5.54 -4.08 -9.50
CA ASN A 277 4.85 -3.53 -8.35
C ASN A 277 5.27 -4.31 -7.11
N SER A 278 5.41 -3.61 -5.99
CA SER A 278 5.65 -4.23 -4.71
C SER A 278 5.10 -3.36 -3.60
N ARG A 279 4.07 -3.87 -2.91
CA ARG A 279 3.47 -3.14 -1.79
C ARG A 279 4.45 -2.99 -0.63
N SER A 280 5.23 -4.03 -0.33
CA SER A 280 6.23 -3.99 0.75
C SER A 280 7.41 -3.09 0.44
N GLU A 281 7.68 -2.79 -0.83
CA GLU A 281 8.74 -1.86 -1.24
C GLU A 281 8.24 -0.44 -1.53
N GLY A 282 6.95 -0.15 -1.33
CA GLY A 282 6.34 1.15 -1.63
C GLY A 282 6.26 1.47 -3.13
N ILE A 283 6.36 0.47 -4.00
CA ILE A 283 6.30 0.64 -5.47
C ILE A 283 4.91 0.25 -5.93
N THR A 284 3.94 1.14 -5.70
CA THR A 284 2.51 0.88 -5.90
C THR A 284 1.81 1.91 -6.78
N SER A 285 2.43 3.06 -7.02
CA SER A 285 1.77 4.20 -7.65
C SER A 285 1.78 4.14 -9.18
N ALA A 286 0.69 4.62 -9.78
CA ALA A 286 0.57 4.71 -11.23
C ALA A 286 1.59 5.68 -11.86
N THR A 287 1.96 6.74 -11.14
CA THR A 287 2.95 7.74 -11.58
C THR A 287 4.34 7.12 -11.70
N ALA A 288 4.75 6.30 -10.72
CA ALA A 288 6.03 5.59 -10.76
C ALA A 288 6.08 4.60 -11.93
N PHE A 289 4.99 3.86 -12.15
CA PHE A 289 4.83 2.98 -13.32
C PHE A 289 4.97 3.73 -14.64
N THR A 290 4.16 4.77 -14.87
CA THR A 290 4.15 5.48 -16.15
C THR A 290 5.50 6.13 -16.42
N SER A 291 6.10 6.78 -15.42
CA SER A 291 7.41 7.43 -15.57
C SER A 291 8.49 6.42 -15.97
N MET A 292 8.52 5.26 -15.30
CA MET A 292 9.51 4.20 -15.57
C MET A 292 9.32 3.56 -16.94
N VAL A 293 8.09 3.19 -17.29
CA VAL A 293 7.79 2.52 -18.56
C VAL A 293 8.01 3.49 -19.72
N CYS A 294 7.57 4.74 -19.61
CA CYS A 294 7.82 5.75 -20.65
C CYS A 294 9.31 6.00 -20.85
N ALA A 295 10.11 6.09 -19.78
CA ALA A 295 11.56 6.23 -19.90
C ALA A 295 12.22 5.04 -20.61
N GLN A 296 11.83 3.80 -20.26
CA GLN A 296 12.33 2.59 -20.93
C GLN A 296 11.89 2.51 -22.40
N LEU A 297 10.66 2.93 -22.73
CA LEU A 297 10.18 3.01 -24.10
C LEU A 297 10.97 4.05 -24.91
N ALA A 298 11.22 5.22 -24.32
CA ALA A 298 12.00 6.28 -24.96
C ALA A 298 13.42 5.81 -25.28
N ASP A 299 14.11 5.22 -24.30
CA ASP A 299 15.46 4.69 -24.47
C ASP A 299 15.50 3.54 -25.50
N ARG A 300 14.58 2.58 -25.41
CA ARG A 300 14.59 1.39 -26.27
C ARG A 300 14.25 1.69 -27.73
N TYR A 301 13.35 2.64 -27.99
CA TYR A 301 12.82 2.92 -29.33
C TYR A 301 13.29 4.28 -29.88
N ASP A 302 14.25 4.94 -29.23
CA ASP A 302 14.79 6.26 -29.61
C ASP A 302 13.68 7.30 -29.80
N LEU A 303 12.77 7.37 -28.83
CA LEU A 303 11.63 8.30 -28.85
C LEU A 303 11.99 9.60 -28.13
N PRO A 304 11.32 10.73 -28.46
CA PRO A 304 11.45 11.94 -27.68
C PRO A 304 11.15 11.68 -26.20
N GLU A 305 11.91 12.33 -25.31
CA GLU A 305 11.66 12.22 -23.88
C GLU A 305 10.21 12.62 -23.57
N PRO A 306 9.54 11.88 -22.66
CA PRO A 306 8.19 12.21 -22.28
C PRO A 306 8.15 13.59 -21.62
N PRO A 307 7.08 14.38 -21.83
CA PRO A 307 6.93 15.67 -21.15
C PRO A 307 6.98 15.47 -19.63
N GLN A 308 7.80 16.28 -18.95
CA GLN A 308 7.98 16.20 -17.50
C GLN A 308 6.79 16.82 -16.76
N GLY A 309 6.20 16.09 -15.80
CA GLY A 309 5.15 16.59 -14.90
C GLY A 309 4.03 15.57 -14.62
N GLU A 310 3.63 15.44 -13.36
CA GLU A 310 2.61 14.48 -12.88
C GLU A 310 1.24 14.67 -13.57
N GLU A 311 0.86 15.91 -13.90
CA GLU A 311 -0.41 16.21 -14.58
C GLU A 311 -0.47 15.70 -16.03
N THR A 312 0.67 15.33 -16.63
CA THR A 312 0.76 14.95 -18.06
C THR A 312 1.03 13.44 -18.26
N LEU A 313 1.49 12.74 -17.23
CA LEU A 313 1.87 11.31 -17.27
C LEU A 313 0.73 10.38 -16.80
N GLY A 314 -0.51 10.69 -17.20
CA GLY A 314 -1.66 9.79 -17.04
C GLY A 314 -1.78 8.76 -18.17
N SER A 315 -2.93 8.07 -18.25
CA SER A 315 -3.25 7.08 -19.30
C SER A 315 -2.98 7.57 -20.73
N ALA A 316 -3.19 8.86 -20.98
CA ALA A 316 -2.98 9.49 -22.28
C ALA A 316 -1.49 9.56 -22.68
N GLY A 317 -0.61 9.90 -21.73
CA GLY A 317 0.84 9.96 -21.98
C GLY A 317 1.42 8.57 -22.29
N LEU A 318 1.01 7.55 -21.51
CA LEU A 318 1.39 6.17 -21.80
C LEU A 318 0.87 5.73 -23.17
N SER A 319 -0.39 6.00 -23.51
CA SER A 319 -0.97 5.65 -24.81
C SER A 319 -0.21 6.28 -25.98
N GLN A 320 0.23 7.54 -25.83
CA GLN A 320 1.04 8.23 -26.83
C GLN A 320 2.41 7.56 -27.00
N MET A 321 3.10 7.25 -25.91
CA MET A 321 4.40 6.58 -25.95
C MET A 321 4.31 5.19 -26.58
N LEU A 322 3.25 4.42 -26.27
CA LEU A 322 2.99 3.13 -26.90
C LEU A 322 2.76 3.28 -28.41
N ALA A 323 1.99 4.29 -28.84
CA ALA A 323 1.74 4.52 -30.25
C ALA A 323 3.04 4.89 -31.01
N LEU A 324 3.89 5.72 -30.40
CA LEU A 324 5.20 6.08 -30.95
C LEU A 324 6.15 4.87 -31.01
N ALA A 325 6.21 4.07 -29.93
CA ALA A 325 7.01 2.85 -29.88
C ALA A 325 6.54 1.84 -30.94
N ALA A 326 5.23 1.66 -31.10
CA ALA A 326 4.66 0.77 -32.11
C ALA A 326 4.96 1.25 -33.53
N ALA A 327 4.96 2.57 -33.77
CA ALA A 327 5.30 3.15 -35.07
C ALA A 327 6.80 3.04 -35.40
N GLN A 328 7.68 3.12 -34.40
CA GLN A 328 9.13 2.93 -34.59
C GLN A 328 9.61 1.48 -34.51
N GLY A 329 8.77 0.59 -34.00
CA GLY A 329 9.04 -0.84 -34.00
C GLY A 329 9.39 -1.29 -35.41
N ARG A 330 10.57 -1.91 -35.56
CA ARG A 330 10.90 -2.62 -36.80
C ARG A 330 9.82 -3.69 -36.99
N GLY A 331 9.16 -3.72 -38.14
CA GLY A 331 7.92 -4.48 -38.39
C GLY A 331 7.93 -5.98 -38.10
N ASP A 332 9.06 -6.54 -37.64
CA ASP A 332 9.24 -7.94 -37.27
C ASP A 332 9.19 -8.19 -35.75
N ALA A 333 9.26 -7.16 -34.89
CA ALA A 333 9.32 -7.35 -33.43
C ALA A 333 8.22 -6.58 -32.68
N PRO A 334 7.42 -7.25 -31.82
CA PRO A 334 6.37 -6.59 -31.06
C PRO A 334 6.89 -5.75 -29.90
N VAL A 335 6.15 -4.69 -29.58
CA VAL A 335 6.36 -3.91 -28.35
C VAL A 335 5.75 -4.70 -27.20
N VAL A 336 6.58 -5.22 -26.30
CA VAL A 336 6.12 -6.00 -25.15
C VAL A 336 6.49 -5.29 -23.85
N ILE A 337 5.51 -5.15 -22.97
CA ILE A 337 5.67 -4.60 -21.62
C ILE A 337 5.30 -5.68 -20.60
N LEU A 338 6.15 -5.85 -19.60
CA LEU A 338 5.93 -6.75 -18.48
C LEU A 338 5.47 -5.95 -17.25
N VAL A 339 4.40 -6.39 -16.59
CA VAL A 339 3.89 -5.79 -15.36
C VAL A 339 3.77 -6.89 -14.32
N ASP A 340 4.67 -6.89 -13.32
CA ASP A 340 4.58 -7.87 -12.23
C ASP A 340 3.66 -7.36 -11.10
N ALA A 341 2.94 -8.29 -10.49
CA ALA A 341 2.10 -8.10 -9.31
C ALA A 341 1.11 -6.94 -9.45
N LEU A 342 0.31 -6.93 -10.51
CA LEU A 342 -0.68 -5.89 -10.78
C LEU A 342 -1.68 -5.71 -9.61
N ASP A 343 -1.94 -6.78 -8.84
CA ASP A 343 -2.76 -6.75 -7.62
C ASP A 343 -2.15 -5.95 -6.46
N GLU A 344 -0.84 -5.68 -6.50
CA GLU A 344 -0.13 -4.91 -5.48
C GLU A 344 -0.16 -3.40 -5.75
N ALA A 345 -0.43 -2.97 -6.99
CA ALA A 345 -0.61 -1.55 -7.35
C ALA A 345 -1.81 -0.91 -6.64
N GLU A 346 -1.79 0.41 -6.44
CA GLU A 346 -2.92 1.14 -5.86
C GLU A 346 -4.20 0.99 -6.69
N GLN A 347 -5.35 0.97 -6.01
CA GLN A 347 -6.63 1.02 -6.68
C GLN A 347 -6.91 2.45 -7.16
N PRO A 348 -7.24 2.65 -8.44
CA PRO A 348 -7.53 3.99 -8.94
C PRO A 348 -8.85 4.52 -8.35
N PRO A 349 -8.92 5.82 -8.01
CA PRO A 349 -10.11 6.42 -7.37
C PRO A 349 -11.41 6.30 -8.19
N SER A 350 -11.31 6.21 -9.51
CA SER A 350 -12.43 6.26 -10.45
C SER A 350 -12.91 4.90 -10.96
N GLY A 351 -12.43 3.78 -10.40
CA GLY A 351 -12.78 2.44 -10.88
C GLY A 351 -12.21 2.11 -12.27
N GLY A 352 -11.18 2.84 -12.71
CA GLY A 352 -10.44 2.57 -13.94
C GLY A 352 -9.47 1.40 -13.82
N ASN A 353 -8.72 1.13 -14.89
CA ASN A 353 -7.67 0.11 -14.83
C ASN A 353 -6.54 0.54 -13.88
N ARG A 354 -6.03 -0.40 -13.08
CA ARG A 354 -4.83 -0.16 -12.27
C ARG A 354 -3.67 0.32 -13.16
N LEU A 355 -2.81 1.17 -12.59
CA LEU A 355 -1.70 1.81 -13.30
C LEU A 355 -2.14 2.64 -14.52
N TYR A 356 -3.44 2.98 -14.60
CA TYR A 356 -4.07 3.66 -15.73
C TYR A 356 -3.81 2.99 -17.08
N LEU A 357 -3.68 1.66 -17.09
CA LEU A 357 -3.45 0.86 -18.30
C LEU A 357 -4.57 1.12 -19.33
N PRO A 358 -4.21 1.42 -20.59
CA PRO A 358 -5.19 1.79 -21.61
C PRO A 358 -6.08 0.60 -21.99
N ALA A 359 -7.38 0.85 -22.19
CA ALA A 359 -8.32 -0.21 -22.56
C ALA A 359 -7.97 -0.87 -23.90
N ALA A 360 -7.38 -0.14 -24.85
CA ALA A 360 -6.92 -0.64 -26.13
C ALA A 360 -5.43 -0.32 -26.33
N LEU A 361 -4.69 -1.27 -26.91
CA LEU A 361 -3.28 -1.10 -27.24
C LEU A 361 -3.13 -0.86 -28.75
N PRO A 362 -2.08 -0.13 -29.18
CA PRO A 362 -1.73 -0.03 -30.60
C PRO A 362 -1.45 -1.42 -31.20
N PRO A 363 -1.59 -1.57 -32.53
CA PRO A 363 -1.21 -2.81 -33.21
C PRO A 363 0.22 -3.24 -32.86
N HIS A 364 0.46 -4.55 -32.81
CA HIS A 364 1.76 -5.14 -32.51
C HIS A 364 2.33 -4.77 -31.12
N THR A 365 1.45 -4.41 -30.18
CA THR A 365 1.78 -4.05 -28.79
C THR A 365 1.07 -4.97 -27.80
N TYR A 366 1.81 -5.46 -26.82
CA TYR A 366 1.33 -6.41 -25.82
C TYR A 366 1.77 -6.05 -24.42
N VAL A 367 0.89 -6.29 -23.46
CA VAL A 367 1.20 -6.19 -22.03
C VAL A 367 1.05 -7.58 -21.41
N ILE A 368 2.12 -8.12 -20.84
CA ILE A 368 2.09 -9.34 -20.05
C ILE A 368 2.05 -8.93 -18.58
N ALA A 369 0.92 -9.16 -17.92
CA ALA A 369 0.73 -8.80 -16.53
C ALA A 369 0.65 -10.06 -15.66
N THR A 370 1.16 -10.01 -14.43
CA THR A 370 0.92 -11.05 -13.42
C THR A 370 -0.01 -10.52 -12.33
N SER A 371 -0.88 -11.39 -11.80
CA SER A 371 -1.79 -11.04 -10.70
C SER A 371 -2.14 -12.29 -9.88
N ARG A 372 -2.70 -12.11 -8.68
CA ARG A 372 -3.34 -13.21 -7.92
C ARG A 372 -4.70 -13.56 -8.51
N GLU A 373 -5.08 -14.82 -8.36
CA GLU A 373 -6.31 -15.37 -8.95
C GLU A 373 -7.60 -14.73 -8.42
N LEU A 374 -7.64 -14.37 -7.13
CA LEU A 374 -8.80 -13.76 -6.48
C LEU A 374 -8.73 -12.22 -6.41
N ALA A 375 -7.83 -11.59 -7.18
CA ALA A 375 -7.62 -10.14 -7.16
C ALA A 375 -8.23 -9.38 -8.36
N ASP A 376 -8.97 -10.05 -9.26
CA ASP A 376 -9.71 -9.38 -10.36
C ASP A 376 -10.85 -8.52 -9.77
N ASP A 377 -11.00 -7.26 -10.15
CA ASP A 377 -11.99 -6.93 -11.19
C ASP A 377 -11.73 -5.62 -11.99
N PHE A 378 -10.50 -5.09 -12.06
CA PHE A 378 -10.27 -3.82 -12.78
C PHE A 378 -9.16 -3.88 -13.83
N LEU A 379 -9.27 -4.83 -14.76
CA LEU A 379 -8.62 -4.74 -16.08
C LEU A 379 -9.68 -4.82 -17.20
N ALA A 380 -10.42 -3.73 -17.38
CA ALA A 380 -11.36 -3.52 -18.47
C ALA A 380 -10.59 -3.16 -19.76
N VAL A 381 -10.30 -4.17 -20.57
CA VAL A 381 -9.52 -4.05 -21.81
C VAL A 381 -10.22 -4.72 -22.98
N SER A 382 -9.93 -4.26 -24.20
CA SER A 382 -10.58 -4.72 -25.44
C SER A 382 -10.14 -6.11 -25.89
N SER A 383 -8.96 -6.56 -25.46
CA SER A 383 -8.33 -7.81 -25.90
C SER A 383 -7.50 -8.40 -24.77
N LEU A 384 -7.89 -9.58 -24.27
CA LEU A 384 -7.28 -10.22 -23.11
C LEU A 384 -7.21 -11.75 -23.29
N ARG A 385 -6.03 -12.32 -23.04
CA ARG A 385 -5.81 -13.76 -22.89
C ARG A 385 -5.38 -14.05 -21.47
N ARG A 386 -5.99 -15.05 -20.83
CA ARG A 386 -5.66 -15.47 -19.47
C ARG A 386 -4.86 -16.78 -19.48
N PHE A 387 -3.78 -16.81 -18.73
CA PHE A 387 -2.96 -17.99 -18.47
C PHE A 387 -3.00 -18.26 -16.97
N HIS A 388 -3.73 -19.29 -16.57
CA HIS A 388 -3.79 -19.69 -15.18
C HIS A 388 -2.71 -20.74 -14.89
N LEU A 389 -1.93 -20.51 -13.83
CA LEU A 389 -0.97 -21.44 -13.27
C LEU A 389 -1.63 -22.18 -12.11
N SER A 390 -1.99 -23.45 -12.35
CA SER A 390 -2.48 -24.34 -11.31
C SER A 390 -1.30 -24.92 -10.53
N ASP A 391 -1.45 -25.04 -9.21
CA ASP A 391 -0.45 -25.64 -8.33
C ASP A 391 -0.38 -27.17 -8.49
N ASP A 392 -1.50 -27.81 -8.81
CA ASP A 392 -1.64 -29.26 -9.05
C ASP A 392 -1.36 -29.71 -10.50
N ALA A 393 -1.10 -28.77 -11.42
CA ALA A 393 -0.84 -29.08 -12.82
C ALA A 393 0.38 -30.01 -12.97
N PRO A 394 0.30 -31.10 -13.78
CA PRO A 394 1.42 -32.01 -14.00
C PRO A 394 2.70 -31.30 -14.46
N GLU A 395 2.56 -30.26 -15.29
CA GLU A 395 3.68 -29.46 -15.78
C GLU A 395 4.33 -28.67 -14.65
N ASN A 396 3.54 -28.14 -13.71
CA ASN A 396 4.03 -27.43 -12.54
C ASN A 396 4.84 -28.35 -11.62
N LEU A 397 4.33 -29.57 -11.37
CA LEU A 397 5.02 -30.57 -10.55
C LEU A 397 6.31 -31.07 -11.23
N ALA A 398 6.30 -31.21 -12.55
CA ALA A 398 7.49 -31.54 -13.33
C ALA A 398 8.55 -30.42 -13.25
N ASP A 399 8.14 -29.15 -13.37
CA ASP A 399 9.04 -28.00 -13.21
C ASP A 399 9.66 -27.96 -11.79
N ILE A 400 8.89 -28.26 -10.75
CA ILE A 400 9.41 -28.36 -9.36
C ILE A 400 10.42 -29.51 -9.27
N THR A 401 10.12 -30.66 -9.86
CA THR A 401 11.02 -31.82 -9.88
C THR A 401 12.35 -31.48 -10.55
N GLU A 402 12.31 -30.78 -11.69
CA GLU A 402 13.50 -30.28 -12.40
C GLU A 402 14.30 -29.33 -11.49
N TYR A 403 13.62 -28.34 -10.89
CA TYR A 403 14.27 -27.36 -10.01
C TYR A 403 14.97 -28.00 -8.81
N VAL A 404 14.34 -28.96 -8.12
CA VAL A 404 14.96 -29.64 -6.96
C VAL A 404 16.20 -30.43 -7.39
N ASN A 405 16.14 -31.11 -8.53
CA ASN A 405 17.28 -31.86 -9.06
C ASN A 405 18.45 -30.93 -9.41
N ASP A 406 18.20 -29.85 -10.15
CA ASP A 406 19.22 -28.89 -10.51
C ASP A 406 19.91 -28.28 -9.27
N ARG A 407 19.14 -28.03 -8.21
CA ARG A 407 19.66 -27.54 -6.92
C ARG A 407 20.55 -28.57 -6.22
N LEU A 408 20.18 -29.85 -6.26
CA LEU A 408 20.99 -30.93 -5.70
C LEU A 408 22.29 -31.13 -6.48
N ASP A 409 22.25 -30.99 -7.81
CA ASP A 409 23.44 -31.10 -8.66
C ASP A 409 24.39 -29.90 -8.51
N ALA A 410 23.83 -28.70 -8.34
CA ALA A 410 24.62 -27.49 -8.14
C ALA A 410 25.26 -27.39 -6.75
N SER A 411 24.77 -28.14 -5.74
CA SER A 411 25.23 -28.03 -4.35
C SER A 411 25.57 -29.39 -3.74
N ALA A 412 26.86 -29.72 -3.77
CA ALA A 412 27.38 -30.91 -3.09
C ALA A 412 27.10 -30.90 -1.57
N HIS A 413 27.03 -29.72 -0.95
CA HIS A 413 26.66 -29.58 0.45
C HIS A 413 25.22 -30.03 0.70
N LEU A 414 24.26 -29.54 -0.10
CA LEU A 414 22.86 -29.93 -0.01
C LEU A 414 22.68 -31.43 -0.24
N ALA A 415 23.28 -31.97 -1.30
CA ALA A 415 23.25 -33.40 -1.61
C ALA A 415 23.84 -34.24 -0.46
N GLY A 416 24.97 -33.80 0.11
CA GLY A 416 25.60 -34.44 1.27
C GLY A 416 24.71 -34.44 2.51
N ARG A 417 23.94 -33.38 2.75
CA ARG A 417 23.01 -33.30 3.88
C ARG A 417 21.81 -34.23 3.73
N VAL A 418 21.24 -34.33 2.52
CA VAL A 418 20.18 -35.29 2.22
C VAL A 418 20.68 -36.73 2.44
N ALA A 419 21.88 -37.03 1.95
CA ALA A 419 22.50 -38.34 2.15
C ALA A 419 22.81 -38.65 3.63
N ALA A 420 23.29 -37.65 4.39
CA ALA A 420 23.57 -37.80 5.82
C ALA A 420 22.31 -38.02 6.66
N ALA A 421 21.15 -37.55 6.19
CA ALA A 421 19.84 -37.87 6.77
C ALA A 421 19.35 -39.29 6.41
N GLY A 422 20.13 -40.07 5.65
CA GLY A 422 19.79 -41.43 5.24
C GLY A 422 18.78 -41.52 4.10
N LEU A 423 18.52 -40.41 3.40
CA LEU A 423 17.54 -40.35 2.32
C LEU A 423 18.17 -40.62 0.96
N ALA A 424 17.51 -41.44 0.15
CA ALA A 424 17.82 -41.56 -1.27
C ALA A 424 17.39 -40.28 -2.00
N ARG A 425 18.14 -39.88 -3.04
CA ARG A 425 17.86 -38.69 -3.83
C ARG A 425 16.42 -38.66 -4.34
N ASP A 426 15.98 -39.72 -5.02
CA ASP A 426 14.66 -39.78 -5.65
C ASP A 426 13.52 -39.74 -4.63
N ALA A 427 13.74 -40.35 -3.46
CA ALA A 427 12.79 -40.29 -2.35
C ALA A 427 12.65 -38.85 -1.83
N PHE A 428 13.76 -38.16 -1.59
CA PHE A 428 13.74 -36.76 -1.15
C PHE A 428 13.07 -35.84 -2.17
N VAL A 429 13.35 -36.02 -3.47
CA VAL A 429 12.70 -35.23 -4.54
C VAL A 429 11.20 -35.48 -4.54
N THR A 430 10.77 -36.74 -4.43
CA THR A 430 9.35 -37.12 -4.38
C THR A 430 8.65 -36.48 -3.18
N ASP A 431 9.26 -36.57 -2.00
CA ASP A 431 8.73 -35.98 -0.77
C ASP A 431 8.68 -34.45 -0.86
N MET A 432 9.71 -33.82 -1.42
CA MET A 432 9.75 -32.36 -1.63
C MET A 432 8.61 -31.89 -2.54
N VAL A 433 8.37 -32.57 -3.66
CA VAL A 433 7.28 -32.25 -4.59
C VAL A 433 5.93 -32.40 -3.89
N ALA A 434 5.70 -33.52 -3.20
CA ALA A 434 4.45 -33.78 -2.49
C ALA A 434 4.20 -32.77 -1.37
N CYS A 435 5.21 -32.51 -0.52
CA CYS A 435 5.13 -31.56 0.57
C CYS A 435 5.02 -30.11 0.09
N SER A 436 5.51 -29.77 -1.11
CA SER A 436 5.39 -28.40 -1.64
C SER A 436 3.97 -27.99 -1.98
N GLN A 437 3.08 -28.96 -2.26
CA GLN A 437 1.74 -28.70 -2.79
C GLN A 437 1.78 -27.78 -4.01
N GLY A 438 2.76 -27.97 -4.91
CA GLY A 438 2.90 -27.14 -6.11
C GLY A 438 3.47 -25.74 -5.89
N ASN A 439 3.88 -25.38 -4.66
CA ASN A 439 4.34 -24.05 -4.32
C ASN A 439 5.88 -23.92 -4.46
N PHE A 440 6.35 -23.20 -5.48
CA PHE A 440 7.78 -22.96 -5.69
C PHE A 440 8.46 -22.23 -4.53
N LEU A 441 7.77 -21.27 -3.91
CA LEU A 441 8.35 -20.50 -2.80
C LEU A 441 8.65 -21.39 -1.59
N TYR A 442 7.79 -22.38 -1.30
CA TYR A 442 8.08 -23.41 -0.31
C TYR A 442 9.40 -24.13 -0.62
N VAL A 443 9.56 -24.58 -1.87
CA VAL A 443 10.73 -25.36 -2.29
C VAL A 443 12.00 -24.51 -2.19
N VAL A 444 11.95 -23.26 -2.64
CA VAL A 444 13.06 -22.30 -2.52
C VAL A 444 13.46 -22.14 -1.05
N HIS A 445 12.51 -21.92 -0.16
CA HIS A 445 12.78 -21.71 1.26
C HIS A 445 13.35 -22.95 1.94
N VAL A 446 12.73 -24.12 1.76
CA VAL A 446 13.21 -25.37 2.37
C VAL A 446 14.61 -25.71 1.88
N LEU A 447 14.88 -25.60 0.58
CA LEU A 447 16.21 -25.87 0.04
C LEU A 447 17.25 -24.85 0.52
N THR A 448 16.85 -23.59 0.75
CA THR A 448 17.74 -22.55 1.29
C THR A 448 18.07 -22.83 2.76
N ASP A 449 17.07 -23.14 3.60
CA ASP A 449 17.27 -23.57 5.00
C ASP A 449 18.20 -24.81 5.11
N LEU A 450 18.08 -25.73 4.14
CA LEU A 450 18.95 -26.89 4.04
C LEU A 450 20.35 -26.56 3.48
N CYS A 451 20.54 -25.47 2.74
CA CYS A 451 21.87 -25.05 2.28
C CYS A 451 22.61 -24.18 3.31
N ASP A 452 21.89 -23.29 4.00
CA ASP A 452 22.47 -22.19 4.80
C ASP A 452 22.66 -22.54 6.29
N ALA A 453 22.30 -23.76 6.71
CA ALA A 453 22.58 -24.20 8.07
C ALA A 453 24.09 -24.45 8.23
N GLY A 454 24.81 -23.41 8.70
CA GLY A 454 26.20 -23.53 9.10
C GLY A 454 26.40 -24.57 10.21
N PRO A 455 27.64 -25.01 10.49
CA PRO A 455 27.93 -26.09 11.44
C PRO A 455 27.38 -25.86 12.86
N ASP A 456 27.19 -24.60 13.28
CA ASP A 456 26.64 -24.23 14.60
C ASP A 456 25.12 -23.93 14.59
N ARG A 457 24.48 -23.86 13.41
CA ARG A 457 23.03 -23.71 13.30
C ARG A 457 22.44 -25.06 12.94
N ALA A 458 21.83 -25.73 13.92
CA ALA A 458 20.98 -26.87 13.62
C ALA A 458 19.98 -26.47 12.52
N ALA A 459 19.81 -27.36 11.53
CA ALA A 459 18.84 -27.20 10.47
C ALA A 459 17.50 -26.74 11.04
N LEU A 460 16.91 -25.70 10.45
CA LEU A 460 15.55 -25.31 10.81
C LEU A 460 14.55 -26.40 10.40
N ILE A 461 14.89 -27.11 9.31
CA ILE A 461 14.10 -28.18 8.72
C ILE A 461 14.92 -29.47 8.71
N ASP A 462 14.29 -30.55 9.15
CA ASP A 462 14.82 -31.90 9.00
C ASP A 462 14.47 -32.42 7.60
N PRO A 463 15.46 -32.81 6.76
CA PRO A 463 15.20 -33.42 5.46
C PRO A 463 14.26 -34.63 5.50
N ALA A 464 14.25 -35.39 6.60
CA ALA A 464 13.42 -36.58 6.76
C ALA A 464 12.00 -36.27 7.28
N ALA A 465 11.73 -35.01 7.66
CA ALA A 465 10.44 -34.58 8.20
C ALA A 465 10.06 -33.21 7.63
N LEU A 466 9.88 -33.14 6.30
CA LEU A 466 9.51 -31.92 5.60
C LEU A 466 8.11 -31.43 6.02
N PRO A 467 7.94 -30.12 6.32
CA PRO A 467 6.62 -29.58 6.63
C PRO A 467 5.72 -29.60 5.39
N VAL A 468 4.45 -29.99 5.52
CA VAL A 468 3.53 -30.02 4.36
C VAL A 468 2.97 -28.63 4.07
N GLY A 469 3.39 -28.02 2.96
CA GLY A 469 2.90 -26.75 2.45
C GLY A 469 3.60 -25.53 3.07
N LEU A 470 3.53 -24.40 2.34
CA LEU A 470 4.17 -23.14 2.70
C LEU A 470 3.79 -22.62 4.10
N ARG A 471 2.51 -22.75 4.46
CA ARG A 471 2.03 -22.31 5.79
C ARG A 471 2.63 -23.13 6.94
N ASN A 472 2.76 -24.44 6.80
CA ASN A 472 3.37 -25.27 7.83
C ASN A 472 4.89 -25.07 7.86
N TYR A 473 5.52 -24.76 6.72
CA TYR A 473 6.91 -24.31 6.72
C TYR A 473 7.09 -23.06 7.58
N TYR A 474 6.27 -22.01 7.37
CA TYR A 474 6.32 -20.81 8.21
C TYR A 474 6.07 -21.10 9.68
N ARG A 475 5.11 -21.97 10.00
CA ARG A 475 4.84 -22.38 11.39
C ARG A 475 6.03 -23.09 12.03
N THR A 476 6.67 -24.01 11.31
CA THR A 476 7.87 -24.71 11.79
C THR A 476 9.01 -23.74 12.02
N HIS A 477 9.30 -22.88 11.04
CA HIS A 477 10.32 -21.84 11.15
C HIS A 477 10.02 -20.93 12.35
N TRP A 478 8.80 -20.44 12.47
CA TRP A 478 8.33 -19.59 13.56
C TRP A 478 8.55 -20.24 14.93
N ARG A 479 8.12 -21.49 15.11
CA ARG A 479 8.31 -22.23 16.37
C ARG A 479 9.79 -22.39 16.71
N VAL A 480 10.60 -22.87 15.77
CA VAL A 480 12.02 -23.11 16.01
C VAL A 480 12.75 -21.81 16.37
N MET A 481 12.38 -20.70 15.75
CA MET A 481 12.97 -19.40 16.08
C MET A 481 12.54 -18.89 17.45
N LYS A 482 11.26 -19.08 17.83
CA LYS A 482 10.78 -18.75 19.18
C LYS A 482 11.48 -19.57 20.26
N ASP A 483 11.70 -20.86 20.02
CA ASP A 483 12.39 -21.75 20.96
C ASP A 483 13.87 -21.34 21.17
N ARG A 484 14.45 -20.60 20.22
CA ARG A 484 15.82 -20.06 20.32
C ARG A 484 15.90 -18.71 21.05
N TRP A 485 14.78 -18.03 21.26
CA TRP A 485 14.78 -16.73 21.92
C TRP A 485 14.92 -16.87 23.44
N PRO A 486 15.72 -16.02 24.10
CA PRO A 486 15.67 -15.90 25.55
C PRO A 486 14.28 -15.45 25.99
N ASP A 487 13.69 -16.10 26.99
CA ASP A 487 12.34 -15.80 27.50
C ASP A 487 12.12 -14.30 27.78
N VAL A 488 13.14 -13.62 28.31
CA VAL A 488 13.11 -12.18 28.65
C VAL A 488 12.96 -11.27 27.42
N LEU A 489 13.36 -11.73 26.23
CA LEU A 489 13.34 -10.95 24.98
C LEU A 489 12.31 -11.45 23.97
N ALA A 490 11.65 -12.58 24.24
CA ALA A 490 10.74 -13.22 23.29
C ALA A 490 9.62 -12.28 22.82
N ASP A 491 8.97 -11.59 23.76
CA ASP A 491 7.89 -10.63 23.45
C ASP A 491 8.40 -9.44 22.63
N LYS A 492 9.65 -9.00 22.87
CA LYS A 492 10.27 -7.89 22.13
C LYS A 492 10.60 -8.28 20.70
N TYR A 493 11.14 -9.47 20.47
CA TYR A 493 11.44 -9.95 19.13
C TYR A 493 10.17 -10.18 18.30
N GLU A 494 9.14 -10.80 18.91
CA GLU A 494 7.85 -10.97 18.25
C GLU A 494 7.22 -9.60 17.90
N THR A 495 7.24 -8.66 18.85
CA THR A 495 6.73 -7.30 18.65
C THR A 495 7.47 -6.56 17.54
N ALA A 496 8.81 -6.60 17.53
CA ALA A 496 9.60 -5.97 16.49
C ALA A 496 9.26 -6.53 15.10
N LEU A 497 9.19 -7.85 14.95
CA LEU A 497 8.89 -8.49 13.66
C LEU A 497 7.46 -8.20 13.17
N ARG A 498 6.47 -8.25 14.06
CA ARG A 498 5.07 -7.90 13.72
C ARG A 498 4.91 -6.43 13.38
N CYS A 499 5.62 -5.55 14.07
CA CYS A 499 5.66 -4.12 13.75
C CYS A 499 6.25 -3.90 12.35
N LEU A 500 7.37 -4.55 12.01
CA LEU A 500 7.96 -4.46 10.66
C LEU A 500 7.00 -4.97 9.57
N ALA A 501 6.23 -6.03 9.87
CA ALA A 501 5.27 -6.60 8.92
C ALA A 501 4.09 -5.67 8.61
N VAL A 502 3.82 -4.69 9.47
CA VAL A 502 2.79 -3.67 9.29
C VAL A 502 3.31 -2.43 8.54
N MET A 503 4.62 -2.21 8.51
CA MET A 503 5.21 -1.10 7.77
C MET A 503 4.98 -1.30 6.27
N HIS A 504 4.27 -0.35 5.66
CA HIS A 504 3.96 -0.38 4.24
C HIS A 504 5.15 0.01 3.36
N GLU A 505 6.15 0.70 3.91
CA GLU A 505 7.37 1.10 3.19
C GLU A 505 8.63 0.50 3.83
N PRO A 506 9.71 0.30 3.07
CA PRO A 506 10.99 -0.07 3.63
C PRO A 506 11.51 1.01 4.59
N VAL A 507 11.72 0.64 5.85
CA VAL A 507 12.09 1.58 6.92
C VAL A 507 13.53 1.33 7.41
N PRO A 508 14.28 2.38 7.79
CA PRO A 508 15.53 2.19 8.51
C PRO A 508 15.27 1.66 9.93
N VAL A 509 16.27 1.03 10.56
CA VAL A 509 16.15 0.48 11.93
C VAL A 509 15.70 1.54 12.94
N GLY A 510 16.21 2.77 12.85
CA GLY A 510 15.83 3.84 13.76
C GLY A 510 14.34 4.18 13.70
N ALA A 511 13.79 4.34 12.49
CA ALA A 511 12.36 4.59 12.31
C ALA A 511 11.52 3.40 12.76
N TRP A 512 11.91 2.18 12.39
CA TRP A 512 11.24 0.97 12.85
C TRP A 512 11.12 0.91 14.38
N VAL A 513 12.19 1.23 15.10
CA VAL A 513 12.18 1.27 16.57
C VAL A 513 11.27 2.38 17.12
N ASP A 514 11.26 3.56 16.49
CA ASP A 514 10.40 4.68 16.90
C ASP A 514 8.90 4.37 16.81
N PHE A 515 8.49 3.48 15.88
CA PHE A 515 7.10 3.05 15.70
C PHE A 515 6.77 1.74 16.41
N ALA A 516 7.76 1.05 16.98
CA ALA A 516 7.54 -0.22 17.65
C ALA A 516 6.96 0.01 19.06
N PRO A 517 5.91 -0.73 19.47
CA PRO A 517 5.38 -0.61 20.82
C PRO A 517 6.34 -1.21 21.85
N GLY A 518 6.34 -0.64 23.05
CA GLY A 518 7.10 -1.13 24.20
C GLY A 518 8.60 -0.85 24.10
N ASP A 519 9.40 -1.67 24.80
CA ASP A 519 10.86 -1.47 24.91
C ASP A 519 11.63 -2.18 23.77
N VAL A 520 11.14 -2.11 22.53
CA VAL A 520 11.91 -2.55 21.36
C VAL A 520 13.00 -1.52 21.12
N ASP A 521 14.25 -1.97 21.01
CA ASP A 521 15.40 -1.12 20.74
C ASP A 521 16.12 -1.55 19.45
N GLU A 522 17.12 -0.78 19.02
CA GLU A 522 17.89 -1.11 17.81
C GLU A 522 18.57 -2.49 17.89
N ARG A 523 18.94 -2.94 19.09
CA ARG A 523 19.58 -4.24 19.27
C ARG A 523 18.59 -5.37 18.99
N VAL A 524 17.36 -5.24 19.47
CA VAL A 524 16.24 -6.15 19.18
C VAL A 524 15.95 -6.16 17.68
N ALA A 525 15.80 -4.99 17.06
CA ALA A 525 15.52 -4.86 15.63
C ALA A 525 16.63 -5.48 14.76
N ARG A 526 17.92 -5.19 15.04
CA ARG A 526 19.06 -5.79 14.32
C ARG A 526 19.16 -7.29 14.51
N HIS A 527 18.77 -7.82 15.67
CA HIS A 527 18.67 -9.26 15.87
C HIS A 527 17.61 -9.87 14.97
N VAL A 528 16.41 -9.27 14.90
CA VAL A 528 15.35 -9.70 13.98
C VAL A 528 15.84 -9.68 12.54
N VAL A 529 16.52 -8.62 12.09
CA VAL A 529 17.11 -8.56 10.73
C VAL A 529 18.02 -9.75 10.44
N ARG A 530 18.92 -10.07 11.37
CA ARG A 530 19.91 -11.13 11.17
C ARG A 530 19.27 -12.53 11.17
N GLU A 531 18.32 -12.75 12.06
CA GLU A 531 17.66 -14.03 12.25
C GLU A 531 16.58 -14.31 11.19
N TRP A 532 15.89 -13.27 10.70
CA TRP A 532 14.79 -13.37 9.74
C TRP A 532 15.18 -12.90 8.33
N ARG A 533 16.47 -12.74 8.04
CA ARG A 533 17.00 -12.17 6.79
C ARG A 533 16.34 -12.73 5.52
N GLN A 534 16.04 -14.03 5.49
CA GLN A 534 15.42 -14.68 4.32
C GLN A 534 13.97 -14.27 4.04
N PHE A 535 13.33 -13.58 4.97
CA PHE A 535 11.98 -13.02 4.82
C PHE A 535 12.00 -11.50 4.68
N LEU A 536 13.18 -10.87 4.64
CA LEU A 536 13.34 -9.42 4.61
C LEU A 536 14.04 -8.97 3.33
N ASN A 537 13.50 -7.94 2.69
CA ASN A 537 14.22 -7.20 1.65
C ASN A 537 15.06 -6.11 2.30
N THR A 538 16.24 -5.88 1.76
CA THR A 538 17.15 -4.81 2.20
C THR A 538 17.46 -3.90 1.03
N ARG A 539 17.14 -2.60 1.16
CA ARG A 539 17.48 -1.57 0.18
C ARG A 539 18.49 -0.60 0.77
N GLN A 540 19.54 -0.27 0.02
CA GLN A 540 20.43 0.82 0.39
C GLN A 540 19.69 2.16 0.15
N SER A 541 19.55 2.98 1.20
CA SER A 541 19.12 4.37 1.02
C SER A 541 20.32 5.29 0.92
N LEU A 542 20.42 6.00 -0.20
CA LEU A 542 21.40 7.08 -0.38
C LEU A 542 21.08 8.30 0.50
N SER A 543 19.80 8.51 0.85
CA SER A 543 19.35 9.63 1.70
C SER A 543 19.64 9.41 3.18
N TYR A 544 19.48 8.17 3.66
CA TYR A 544 19.72 7.84 5.07
C TYR A 544 21.13 7.31 5.35
N ASN A 545 21.89 6.98 4.29
CA ASN A 545 23.18 6.28 4.34
C ASN A 545 23.13 5.01 5.21
N GLU A 546 21.98 4.33 5.21
CA GLU A 546 21.71 3.13 5.98
C GLU A 546 20.73 2.21 5.24
N PRO A 547 20.74 0.89 5.55
CA PRO A 547 19.81 -0.05 4.95
C PRO A 547 18.38 0.15 5.44
N LEU A 548 17.44 0.10 4.50
CA LEU A 548 16.00 0.03 4.71
C LEU A 548 15.55 -1.43 4.68
N TYR A 549 14.58 -1.78 5.53
CA TYR A 549 14.07 -3.13 5.69
C TYR A 549 12.56 -3.17 5.48
N ALA A 550 12.09 -4.20 4.79
CA ALA A 550 10.68 -4.53 4.65
C ALA A 550 10.48 -6.05 4.68
N VAL A 551 9.31 -6.50 5.13
CA VAL A 551 8.94 -7.92 4.99
C VAL A 551 8.65 -8.21 3.52
N TYR A 552 9.43 -9.13 2.96
CA TYR A 552 9.43 -9.40 1.53
C TYR A 552 8.19 -10.18 1.07
N HIS A 553 7.82 -11.23 1.78
CA HIS A 553 6.75 -12.13 1.34
C HIS A 553 5.40 -11.75 1.95
N SER A 554 4.49 -11.27 1.11
CA SER A 554 3.09 -11.05 1.50
C SER A 554 2.42 -12.29 2.09
N THR A 555 2.77 -13.50 1.64
CA THR A 555 2.29 -14.76 2.25
C THR A 555 2.79 -14.96 3.68
N PHE A 556 3.95 -14.42 4.03
CA PHE A 556 4.45 -14.42 5.41
C PHE A 556 3.71 -13.37 6.27
N VAL A 557 3.40 -12.20 5.70
CA VAL A 557 2.51 -11.22 6.36
C VAL A 557 1.12 -11.82 6.62
N ASP A 558 0.54 -12.53 5.64
CA ASP A 558 -0.74 -13.24 5.77
C ASP A 558 -0.68 -14.33 6.86
N PHE A 559 0.46 -15.04 6.95
CA PHE A 559 0.72 -15.97 8.04
C PHE A 559 0.73 -15.26 9.40
N LEU A 560 1.50 -14.16 9.56
CA LEU A 560 1.55 -13.40 10.81
C LEU A 560 0.19 -12.79 11.19
N ARG A 561 -0.61 -12.39 10.20
CA ARG A 561 -1.98 -11.89 10.42
C ARG A 561 -2.89 -12.95 11.03
N ALA A 562 -2.71 -14.22 10.65
CA ALA A 562 -3.52 -15.32 11.14
C ALA A 562 -2.94 -16.05 12.37
N GLU A 563 -1.65 -15.88 12.65
CA GLU A 563 -0.93 -16.57 13.73
C GLU A 563 -0.82 -15.70 14.99
N GLY A 564 -1.03 -16.27 16.17
CA GLY A 564 -0.84 -15.59 17.46
C GLY A 564 -1.78 -14.38 17.64
N PRO A 565 -1.30 -13.23 18.14
CA PRO A 565 -2.13 -12.03 18.35
C PRO A 565 -2.56 -11.33 17.04
N GLY A 566 -2.13 -11.82 15.87
CA GLY A 566 -2.38 -11.18 14.58
C GLY A 566 -1.55 -9.90 14.36
N LEU A 567 -1.97 -9.09 13.38
CA LEU A 567 -1.31 -7.81 13.05
C LEU A 567 -2.14 -6.58 13.47
N GLU A 568 -3.44 -6.74 13.71
CA GLU A 568 -4.37 -5.65 14.01
C GLU A 568 -3.94 -4.75 15.19
N PRO A 569 -3.40 -5.27 16.31
CA PRO A 569 -2.93 -4.40 17.40
C PRO A 569 -1.76 -3.51 16.99
N TYR A 570 -0.88 -4.01 16.11
CA TYR A 570 0.29 -3.30 15.62
C TYR A 570 -0.10 -2.27 14.57
N GLU A 571 -1.06 -2.59 13.68
CA GLU A 571 -1.67 -1.64 12.72
C GLU A 571 -2.25 -0.43 13.44
N ARG A 572 -3.05 -0.64 14.50
CA ARG A 572 -3.59 0.46 15.30
C ARG A 572 -2.50 1.26 15.99
N HIS A 573 -1.47 0.60 16.50
CA HIS A 573 -0.38 1.28 17.21
C HIS A 573 0.42 2.20 16.27
N VAL A 574 0.88 1.68 15.14
CA VAL A 574 1.63 2.45 14.14
C VAL A 574 0.82 3.67 13.71
N TYR A 575 -0.46 3.47 13.38
CA TYR A 575 -1.38 4.57 13.05
C TYR A 575 -1.48 5.64 14.16
N HIS A 576 -1.56 5.23 15.43
CA HIS A 576 -1.62 6.16 16.55
C HIS A 576 -0.32 6.95 16.74
N VAL A 577 0.84 6.32 16.54
CA VAL A 577 2.15 6.97 16.62
C VAL A 577 2.30 7.99 15.49
N GLU A 578 2.02 7.60 14.25
CA GLU A 578 2.03 8.49 13.08
C GLU A 578 1.14 9.71 13.33
N ARG A 579 -0.11 9.47 13.76
CA ARG A 579 -1.06 10.55 14.09
C ARG A 579 -0.54 11.47 15.20
N SER A 580 0.08 10.92 16.24
CA SER A 580 0.58 11.71 17.38
C SER A 580 1.78 12.57 16.99
N MET A 581 2.70 12.04 16.18
CA MET A 581 3.83 12.79 15.64
C MET A 581 3.37 13.94 14.74
N LEU A 582 2.39 13.70 13.86
CA LEU A 582 1.77 14.74 13.04
C LEU A 582 1.18 15.86 13.89
N LEU A 583 0.43 15.50 14.94
CA LEU A 583 -0.14 16.49 15.87
C LEU A 583 0.92 17.26 16.66
N GLY A 584 2.08 16.65 16.95
CA GLY A 584 3.22 17.30 17.60
C GLY A 584 3.88 18.34 16.70
N LEU A 585 4.20 17.96 15.45
CA LEU A 585 4.77 18.89 14.46
C LEU A 585 3.87 20.11 14.21
N LEU A 586 2.56 19.90 14.20
CA LEU A 586 1.56 20.97 14.06
C LEU A 586 1.45 21.88 15.31
N ARG A 587 1.88 21.41 16.49
CA ARG A 587 1.92 22.20 17.73
C ARG A 587 3.20 23.02 17.85
N ASP A 588 4.35 22.43 17.51
CA ASP A 588 5.65 23.10 17.57
C ASP A 588 5.81 24.18 16.48
N ALA A 589 5.04 24.10 15.40
CA ALA A 589 4.95 25.18 14.41
C ALA A 589 4.18 26.43 14.90
N ARG A 590 3.56 26.38 16.10
CA ARG A 590 2.81 27.50 16.71
C ARG A 590 3.57 28.26 17.81
N SER A 591 4.72 27.76 18.26
CA SER A 591 5.65 28.46 19.18
C SER A 591 6.71 29.24 18.40
#